data_AF-A0A1Z8AE99-F1
#
_entry.id   AF-A0A1Z8AE99-F1
#
_cell.length_a   1.000
_cell.length_b   1.000
_cell.length_c   1.000
_cell.angle_alpha   90.00
_cell.angle_beta   90.00
_cell.angle_gamma   90.00
#
_symmetry.space_group_name_H-M   'P 1'
#
loop_
_entity.id
_entity.type
_entity.pdbx_description
1 polymer ?
#
loop_
_entity_poly.entity_id
_entity_poly.type
_entity_poly.pdbx_seq_one_letter_code
_entity_poly.pdbx_strand_id
1 'polypeptide(L)'
;MAITIKEHAVVDGFIKEKDNIKLNELKNEALEQLSEIELLKLTGLKVNLTKKQIELIVELLVKIEAYEQRKGWLFRTKRRTELLMKYT
;
A
#
# COMPACT_ATOMS: atom_id res chain seq x y z
N MET A 1 -1.72 -6.63 -11.49
CA MET A 1 -0.43 -7.31 -11.27
C MET A 1 -0.28 -7.50 -9.77
N ALA A 2 0.00 -8.70 -9.25
CA ALA A 2 -0.01 -8.93 -7.80
C ALA A 2 1.25 -8.32 -7.16
N ILE A 3 1.06 -7.40 -6.20
CA ILE A 3 2.13 -6.74 -5.45
C ILE A 3 2.92 -7.80 -4.65
N THR A 4 4.24 -7.89 -4.88
CA THR A 4 5.13 -8.90 -4.27
C THR A 4 6.10 -8.31 -3.26
N ILE A 5 6.68 -9.15 -2.39
CA ILE A 5 7.71 -8.77 -1.40
C ILE A 5 8.90 -8.02 -2.05
N LYS A 6 9.19 -8.29 -3.32
CA LYS A 6 10.25 -7.59 -4.09
C LYS A 6 9.99 -6.09 -4.18
N GLU A 7 8.75 -5.64 -4.16
CA GLU A 7 8.38 -4.23 -4.31
C GLU A 7 8.69 -3.40 -3.06
N HIS A 8 8.81 -4.01 -1.87
CA HIS A 8 9.26 -3.28 -0.68
C HIS A 8 10.69 -2.75 -0.80
N ALA A 9 11.60 -3.56 -1.34
CA ALA A 9 12.98 -3.16 -1.57
C ALA A 9 13.07 -2.10 -2.68
N VAL A 10 12.19 -2.20 -3.68
CA VAL A 10 12.07 -1.22 -4.77
C VAL A 10 11.60 0.14 -4.25
N VAL A 11 10.61 0.18 -3.35
CA VAL A 11 10.15 1.42 -2.71
C VAL A 11 11.26 2.07 -1.88
N ASP A 12 12.00 1.28 -1.09
CA ASP A 12 13.11 1.83 -0.32
C ASP A 12 14.22 2.37 -1.25
N GLY A 13 14.39 1.78 -2.45
CA GLY A 13 15.23 2.29 -3.53
C GLY A 13 14.75 3.64 -4.06
N PHE A 14 13.47 3.74 -4.47
CA PHE A 14 12.90 4.98 -5.00
C PHE A 14 12.86 6.12 -3.96
N ILE A 15 12.62 5.80 -2.69
CA ILE A 15 12.72 6.75 -1.58
C ILE A 15 14.15 7.30 -1.46
N LYS A 16 15.16 6.45 -1.56
CA LYS A 16 16.57 6.88 -1.52
C LYS A 16 16.95 7.72 -2.73
N GLU A 17 16.49 7.33 -3.91
CA GLU A 17 16.71 8.03 -5.17
C GLU A 17 15.88 9.32 -5.28
N LYS A 18 14.92 9.56 -4.37
CA LYS A 18 13.94 10.66 -4.40
C LYS A 18 13.15 10.70 -5.71
N ASP A 19 12.91 9.52 -6.29
CA ASP A 19 12.15 9.39 -7.54
C ASP A 19 10.64 9.51 -7.26
N ASN A 20 10.19 10.76 -7.13
CA ASN A 20 8.81 11.06 -6.80
C ASN A 20 7.81 10.62 -7.89
N ILE A 21 8.27 10.44 -9.14
CA ILE A 21 7.40 9.99 -10.24
C ILE A 21 7.04 8.52 -10.01
N LYS A 22 8.05 7.66 -9.83
CA LYS A 22 7.80 6.22 -9.58
C LYS A 22 7.10 5.97 -8.25
N LEU A 23 7.38 6.78 -7.23
CA LEU A 23 6.64 6.69 -5.96
C LEU A 23 5.15 7.02 -6.14
N ASN A 24 4.81 8.01 -6.96
CA ASN A 24 3.42 8.32 -7.28
C ASN A 24 2.76 7.22 -8.11
N GLU A 25 3.46 6.63 -9.07
CA GLU A 25 2.95 5.49 -9.86
C GLU A 25 2.61 4.31 -8.95
N LEU A 26 3.55 3.88 -8.09
CA LEU A 26 3.32 2.79 -7.14
C LEU A 26 2.20 3.10 -6.14
N LYS A 27 2.10 4.35 -5.70
CA LYS A 27 1.02 4.79 -4.81
C LYS A 27 -0.34 4.67 -5.49
N ASN A 28 -0.45 5.10 -6.73
CA ASN A 28 -1.69 5.01 -7.50
C ASN A 28 -2.07 3.54 -7.75
N GLU A 29 -1.11 2.69 -8.13
CA GLU A 29 -1.34 1.24 -8.28
C GLU A 29 -1.83 0.60 -6.98
N ALA A 30 -1.22 0.95 -5.84
CA ALA A 30 -1.66 0.46 -4.53
C ALA A 30 -3.08 0.93 -4.19
N LEU A 31 -3.42 2.20 -4.47
CA LEU A 31 -4.75 2.75 -4.23
C LEU A 31 -5.81 2.12 -5.14
N GLU A 32 -5.49 1.84 -6.41
CA GLU A 32 -6.38 1.15 -7.34
C GLU A 32 -6.70 -0.26 -6.84
N GLN A 33 -5.69 -1.02 -6.41
CA GLN A 33 -5.90 -2.38 -5.88
C GLN A 33 -6.73 -2.37 -4.59
N LEU A 34 -6.49 -1.42 -3.68
CA LEU A 34 -7.30 -1.28 -2.47
C LEU A 34 -8.74 -0.87 -2.78
N SER A 35 -8.94 -0.01 -3.78
CA SER A 35 -10.29 0.40 -4.23
C SER A 35 -11.04 -0.77 -4.87
N GLU A 36 -10.35 -1.61 -5.64
CA GLU A 36 -10.92 -2.85 -6.18
C GLU A 36 -11.33 -3.81 -5.06
N ILE A 37 -10.49 -4.00 -4.03
CA ILE A 37 -10.83 -4.81 -2.84
C ILE A 37 -12.08 -4.26 -2.14
N GLU A 38 -12.17 -2.93 -1.97
CA GLU A 38 -13.33 -2.28 -1.33
C GLU A 38 -14.60 -2.51 -2.14
N LEU A 39 -14.54 -2.35 -3.46
CA LEU A 39 -15.67 -2.58 -4.35
C LEU A 39 -16.11 -4.05 -4.35
N LEU A 40 -15.16 -5.00 -4.38
CA LEU A 40 -15.45 -6.43 -4.28
C LEU A 40 -16.11 -6.77 -2.93
N LYS A 41 -15.62 -6.19 -1.82
CA LYS A 41 -16.23 -6.35 -0.49
C LYS A 41 -17.65 -5.80 -0.44
N LEU A 42 -17.89 -4.60 -0.97
CA LEU A 42 -19.21 -3.95 -1.00
C LEU A 42 -20.23 -4.73 -1.84
N THR A 43 -19.78 -5.33 -2.94
CA THR A 43 -20.62 -6.15 -3.83
C THR A 43 -20.80 -7.59 -3.33
N GLY A 44 -20.14 -7.97 -2.23
CA GLY A 44 -20.17 -9.33 -1.69
C GLY A 44 -19.41 -10.35 -2.55
N LEU A 45 -18.60 -9.89 -3.50
CA LEU A 45 -17.78 -10.74 -4.35
C LEU A 45 -16.51 -11.20 -3.62
N LYS A 46 -16.00 -12.36 -4.02
CA LYS A 46 -14.80 -12.92 -3.42
C LYS A 46 -13.58 -12.10 -3.83
N VAL A 47 -12.87 -11.58 -2.85
CA VAL A 47 -11.57 -10.94 -3.06
C VAL A 47 -10.56 -12.01 -3.47
N ASN A 48 -9.98 -11.88 -4.67
CA ASN A 48 -8.98 -12.81 -5.21
C ASN A 48 -7.56 -12.58 -4.65
N LEU A 49 -7.44 -11.80 -3.57
CA LEU A 49 -6.19 -11.51 -2.89
C LEU A 49 -6.19 -12.14 -1.50
N THR A 50 -5.04 -12.73 -1.14
CA THR A 50 -4.80 -13.25 0.20
C THR A 50 -4.61 -12.11 1.20
N LYS A 51 -4.91 -12.35 2.49
CA LYS A 51 -4.67 -11.39 3.56
C LYS A 51 -3.23 -10.83 3.56
N LYS A 52 -2.25 -11.69 3.27
CA LYS A 52 -0.84 -11.29 3.15
C LYS A 52 -0.59 -10.29 2.02
N GLN A 53 -1.26 -10.45 0.87
CA GLN A 53 -1.13 -9.51 -0.24
C GLN A 53 -1.73 -8.15 0.14
N ILE A 54 -2.89 -8.13 0.80
CA ILE A 54 -3.49 -6.89 1.30
C ILE A 54 -2.56 -6.19 2.30
N GLU A 55 -1.95 -6.95 3.22
CA GLU A 55 -0.99 -6.42 4.18
C GLU A 55 0.24 -5.80 3.49
N LEU A 56 0.76 -6.42 2.43
CA LEU A 56 1.87 -5.89 1.64
C LEU A 56 1.49 -4.57 0.96
N ILE A 57 0.33 -4.52 0.29
CA ILE A 57 -0.18 -3.31 -0.39
C ILE A 57 -0.31 -2.16 0.61
N VAL A 58 -0.92 -2.43 1.77
CA VAL A 58 -1.07 -1.45 2.85
C VAL A 58 0.29 -0.98 3.36
N GLU A 59 1.23 -1.88 3.60
CA GLU A 59 2.56 -1.49 4.09
C GLU A 59 3.32 -0.63 3.07
N LEU A 60 3.17 -0.92 1.78
CA LEU A 60 3.77 -0.19 0.67
C LEU A 60 3.20 1.23 0.58
N LEU A 61 1.87 1.37 0.59
CA LEU A 61 1.18 2.66 0.61
C LEU A 61 1.61 3.51 1.82
N VAL A 62 1.64 2.90 3.01
CA VAL A 62 2.03 3.57 4.25
C VAL A 62 3.47 4.08 4.22
N LYS A 63 4.40 3.32 3.63
CA LYS A 63 5.79 3.77 3.45
C LYS A 63 5.85 5.01 2.55
N ILE A 64 5.12 5.01 1.44
CA ILE A 64 5.08 6.15 0.51
C ILE A 64 4.45 7.37 1.19
N GLU A 65 3.28 7.23 1.84
CA GLU A 65 2.61 8.32 2.56
C GLU A 65 3.51 8.91 3.66
N ALA A 66 4.26 8.06 4.38
CA ALA A 66 5.18 8.52 5.43
C ALA A 66 6.35 9.33 4.84
N TYR A 67 6.88 8.92 3.69
CA TYR A 67 7.91 9.66 2.98
C TYR A 67 7.40 11.03 2.50
N GLU A 68 6.26 11.07 1.82
CA GLU A 68 5.65 12.31 1.32
C GLU A 68 5.35 13.32 2.44
N GLN A 69 4.80 12.83 3.56
CA GLN A 69 4.41 13.66 4.70
C GLN A 69 5.57 13.92 5.68
N ARG A 70 6.77 13.40 5.40
CA ARG A 70 7.94 13.45 6.28
C ARG A 70 7.63 12.95 7.71
N LYS A 71 6.86 11.87 7.81
CA LYS A 71 6.45 11.25 9.07
C LYS A 71 7.28 10.01 9.38
N GLY A 72 7.47 9.76 10.67
CA GLY A 72 8.25 8.63 11.18
C GLY A 72 7.42 7.36 11.43
N TRP A 73 7.99 6.47 12.25
CA TRP A 73 7.41 5.14 12.52
C TRP A 73 6.01 5.19 13.16
N LEU A 74 5.74 6.15 14.05
CA LEU A 74 4.44 6.27 14.74
C LEU A 74 3.27 6.46 13.77
N PHE A 75 3.48 7.30 12.75
CA PHE A 75 2.51 7.49 11.69
C PHE A 75 2.28 6.18 10.93
N ARG A 76 3.36 5.49 10.57
CA ARG A 76 3.27 4.22 9.83
C ARG A 76 2.48 3.17 10.58
N THR A 77 2.73 2.99 11.87
CA THR A 77 2.01 2.01 12.68
C THR A 77 0.53 2.33 12.78
N LYS A 78 0.18 3.58 13.12
CA LYS A 78 -1.23 4.00 13.24
C LYS A 78 -1.97 3.83 11.92
N ARG A 79 -1.37 4.33 10.83
CA ARG A 79 -1.97 4.30 9.49
C ARG A 79 -2.13 2.88 8.96
N ARG A 80 -1.15 2.01 9.18
CA ARG A 80 -1.24 0.58 8.84
C ARG A 80 -2.41 -0.08 9.56
N THR A 81 -2.58 0.14 10.86
CA THR A 81 -3.70 -0.42 11.62
C THR A 81 -5.05 0.05 11.07
N GLU A 82 -5.20 1.34 10.79
CA GLU A 82 -6.42 1.90 10.19
C GLU A 82 -6.75 1.24 8.84
N LEU A 83 -5.77 1.11 7.95
CA LEU A 83 -5.98 0.53 6.63
C LEU A 83 -6.25 -0.97 6.69
N LEU A 84 -5.56 -1.72 7.54
CA LEU A 84 -5.85 -3.15 7.71
C LEU A 84 -7.27 -3.37 8.22
N MET A 85 -7.73 -2.63 9.23
CA MET A 85 -9.12 -2.72 9.69
C MET A 85 -10.15 -2.46 8.60
N LYS A 86 -9.82 -1.61 7.62
CA LYS A 86 -10.69 -1.31 6.48
C LYS A 86 -10.67 -2.43 5.43
N TYR A 87 -9.48 -2.93 5.09
CA TYR A 87 -9.28 -3.76 3.90
C TYR A 87 -9.16 -5.26 4.16
N THR A 88 -8.87 -5.71 5.39
CA THR A 88 -8.94 -7.13 5.78
C THR A 88 -10.22 -7.41 6.52
#